data_AF-A0A8T5FCG7-F1
#
_entry.id   AF-A0A8T5FCG7-F1
#
_cell.length_a   1.000
_cell.length_b   1.000
_cell.length_c   1.000
_cell.angle_alpha   90.00
_cell.angle_beta   90.00
_cell.angle_gamma   90.00
#
_symmetry.space_group_name_H-M   'P 1'
#
loop_
_entity.id
_entity.type
_entity.pdbx_description
1 polymer ?
#
loop_
_entity_poly.entity_id
_entity_poly.type
_entity_poly.pdbx_seq_one_letter_code
_entity_poly.pdbx_strand_id
1 'polypeptide(L)'
;IFSNMWKNAIKTKALADMTKTEAQEIYKIIKIINENGLTHILNSAMVSKKIEHDMFKLLEKNGVTLKSKSLDDIIEIMDAVLQITCSGHVNFEANNKNITIESKLNSGHSLPWASVLEGCLQKQGYKTRTIYQNNSQKGEKVLIKITKN
;
A
#
# COMPACT_ATOMS: atom_id res chain seq x y z
N ILE A 1 -20.58 16.69 -12.22
CA ILE A 1 -19.66 17.35 -11.26
C ILE A 1 -19.73 16.67 -9.90
N PHE A 2 -20.88 16.67 -9.21
CA PHE A 2 -21.06 15.99 -7.91
C PHE A 2 -20.62 14.53 -7.89
N SER A 3 -21.07 13.70 -8.83
CA SER A 3 -20.68 12.26 -8.89
C SER A 3 -19.17 12.06 -9.03
N ASN A 4 -18.48 12.95 -9.77
CA ASN A 4 -17.03 12.86 -9.94
C ASN A 4 -16.32 13.28 -8.65
N MET A 5 -16.76 14.36 -8.00
CA MET A 5 -16.25 14.79 -6.71
C MET A 5 -16.49 13.74 -5.61
N TRP A 6 -17.66 13.09 -5.64
CA TRP A 6 -18.04 12.04 -4.70
C TRP A 6 -17.23 10.76 -4.92
N LYS A 7 -17.01 10.35 -6.17
CA LYS A 7 -16.14 9.20 -6.50
C LYS A 7 -14.68 9.44 -6.13
N ASN A 8 -14.23 10.69 -6.16
CA ASN A 8 -12.87 11.08 -5.80
C ASN A 8 -12.75 11.54 -4.33
N ALA A 9 -13.83 11.45 -3.55
CA ALA A 9 -13.82 11.84 -2.14
C ALA A 9 -13.08 10.80 -1.29
N ILE A 10 -12.27 11.28 -0.35
CA ILE A 10 -11.49 10.44 0.57
C ILE A 10 -12.33 10.14 1.82
N LYS A 11 -12.44 8.87 2.19
CA LYS A 11 -13.03 8.47 3.48
C LYS A 11 -12.07 8.83 4.62
N THR A 12 -12.39 9.87 5.38
CA THR A 12 -11.51 10.38 6.45
C THR A 12 -11.70 9.68 7.81
N LYS A 13 -12.64 8.74 7.94
CA LYS A 13 -12.90 8.04 9.22
C LYS A 13 -11.66 7.36 9.78
N ALA A 14 -10.82 6.80 8.91
CA ALA A 14 -9.56 6.16 9.28
C ALA A 14 -8.51 7.13 9.87
N LEU A 15 -8.73 8.45 9.73
CA LEU A 15 -7.83 9.50 10.20
C LEU A 15 -8.31 10.16 11.51
N ALA A 16 -9.47 9.76 12.05
CA ALA A 16 -10.12 10.47 13.15
C ALA A 16 -9.31 10.47 14.45
N ASP A 17 -8.60 9.37 14.72
CA ASP A 17 -7.78 9.18 15.92
C ASP A 17 -6.28 9.48 15.66
N MET A 18 -5.94 9.94 14.45
CA MET A 18 -4.56 10.20 14.04
C MET A 18 -4.13 11.64 14.29
N THR A 19 -2.83 11.83 14.54
CA THR A 19 -2.23 13.16 14.59
C THR A 19 -2.24 13.83 13.22
N LYS A 20 -2.20 15.17 13.21
CA LYS A 20 -2.09 15.96 11.98
C LYS A 20 -0.92 15.50 11.09
N THR A 21 0.21 15.16 11.72
CA THR A 21 1.43 14.70 11.04
C THR A 21 1.23 13.35 10.34
N GLU A 22 0.58 12.40 11.00
CA GLU A 22 0.27 11.09 10.41
C GLU A 22 -0.71 11.21 9.25
N ALA A 23 -1.77 12.00 9.42
CA ALA A 23 -2.74 12.25 8.36
C ALA A 23 -2.10 12.93 7.13
N GLN A 24 -1.18 13.87 7.34
CA GLN A 24 -0.41 14.49 6.26
C GLN A 24 0.51 13.50 5.55
N GLU A 25 1.15 12.58 6.29
CA GLU A 25 2.00 11.54 5.71
C GLU A 25 1.19 10.56 4.87
N ILE A 26 0.03 10.09 5.37
CA ILE A 26 -0.90 9.22 4.64
C ILE A 26 -1.40 9.90 3.35
N TYR A 27 -1.83 11.17 3.43
CA TYR A 27 -2.25 11.91 2.26
C TYR A 27 -1.12 12.06 1.23
N LYS A 28 0.10 12.34 1.71
CA LYS A 28 1.29 12.45 0.85
C LYS A 28 1.59 11.12 0.14
N ILE A 29 1.52 9.99 0.85
CA ILE A 29 1.69 8.64 0.27
C ILE A 29 0.66 8.41 -0.84
N ILE A 30 -0.63 8.63 -0.54
CA ILE A 30 -1.72 8.43 -1.51
C ILE A 30 -1.51 9.29 -2.75
N LYS A 31 -1.20 10.57 -2.56
CA LYS A 31 -0.98 11.51 -3.64
C LYS A 31 0.17 11.09 -4.55
N ILE A 32 1.33 10.74 -3.98
CA ILE A 32 2.51 10.32 -4.76
C ILE A 32 2.20 9.08 -5.60
N ILE A 33 1.57 8.05 -5.01
CA ILE A 33 1.27 6.82 -5.74
C ILE A 33 0.23 7.07 -6.84
N ASN A 34 -0.81 7.86 -6.57
CA ASN A 34 -1.84 8.15 -7.58
C ASN A 34 -1.30 8.99 -8.75
N GLU A 35 -0.40 9.96 -8.49
CA GLU A 35 0.13 10.84 -9.52
C GLU A 35 1.30 10.21 -10.30
N ASN A 36 2.19 9.50 -9.61
CA ASN A 36 3.48 9.07 -10.17
C ASN A 36 3.64 7.55 -10.28
N GLY A 37 2.77 6.75 -9.66
CA GLY A 37 2.93 5.30 -9.56
C GLY A 37 2.98 4.61 -10.92
N LEU A 38 2.03 4.91 -11.81
CA LEU A 38 1.99 4.30 -13.16
C LEU A 38 3.25 4.66 -13.97
N THR A 39 3.60 5.95 -13.99
CA THR A 39 4.80 6.45 -14.68
C THR A 39 6.06 5.76 -14.14
N HIS A 40 6.16 5.56 -12.84
CA HIS A 40 7.29 4.86 -12.23
C HIS A 40 7.40 3.40 -12.68
N ILE A 41 6.28 2.67 -12.71
CA ILE A 41 6.25 1.27 -13.18
C ILE A 41 6.66 1.19 -14.65
N LEU A 42 6.07 2.04 -15.51
CA LEU A 42 6.36 2.05 -16.94
C LEU A 42 7.82 2.37 -17.23
N ASN A 43 8.38 3.39 -16.56
CA ASN A 43 9.79 3.73 -16.70
C ASN A 43 10.71 2.59 -16.25
N SER A 44 10.37 1.91 -15.14
CA SER A 44 11.15 0.78 -14.64
C SER A 44 11.14 -0.39 -15.61
N ALA A 45 9.98 -0.71 -16.19
CA ALA A 45 9.83 -1.76 -17.18
C ALA A 45 10.61 -1.46 -18.48
N MET A 46 10.59 -0.21 -18.95
CA MET A 46 11.30 0.19 -20.17
C MET A 46 12.82 0.21 -20.00
N VAL A 47 13.33 0.71 -18.88
CA VAL A 47 14.77 0.93 -18.66
C VAL A 47 15.48 -0.33 -18.18
N SER A 48 14.89 -1.07 -17.24
CA SER A 48 15.60 -2.17 -16.56
C SER A 48 15.24 -3.57 -17.08
N LYS A 49 14.24 -3.69 -17.98
CA LYS A 49 13.58 -4.95 -18.37
C LYS A 49 13.11 -5.81 -17.17
N LYS A 50 13.12 -5.25 -15.97
CA LYS A 50 12.59 -5.82 -14.74
C LYS A 50 11.44 -4.92 -14.29
N ILE A 51 10.30 -5.51 -13.99
CA ILE A 51 9.24 -4.79 -13.29
C ILE A 51 9.68 -4.75 -11.82
N GLU A 52 10.49 -3.75 -11.46
CA GLU A 52 10.72 -3.47 -10.05
C GLU A 52 9.42 -2.91 -9.47
N HIS A 53 8.70 -3.75 -8.72
CA HIS A 53 7.54 -3.36 -7.91
C HIS A 53 7.96 -2.53 -6.70
N ASP A 54 8.95 -1.64 -6.82
CA ASP A 54 9.51 -0.91 -5.68
C ASP A 54 8.84 0.47 -5.56
N MET A 55 7.51 0.47 -5.37
CA MET A 55 6.76 1.68 -5.03
C MET A 55 7.30 2.35 -3.76
N PHE A 56 7.96 1.57 -2.90
CA PHE A 56 8.65 2.09 -1.74
C PHE A 56 9.81 3.04 -2.09
N LYS A 57 10.69 2.69 -3.05
CA LYS A 57 11.72 3.61 -3.57
C LYS A 57 11.11 4.91 -4.12
N LEU A 58 9.96 4.85 -4.78
CA LEU A 58 9.26 6.05 -5.26
C LEU A 58 8.87 6.96 -4.08
N LEU A 59 8.33 6.38 -3.00
CA LEU A 59 7.99 7.12 -1.78
C LEU A 59 9.22 7.72 -1.11
N GLU A 60 10.31 6.96 -0.97
CA GLU A 60 11.57 7.45 -0.39
C GLU A 60 12.12 8.65 -1.17
N LYS A 61 12.14 8.58 -2.50
CA LYS A 61 12.61 9.68 -3.38
C LYS A 61 11.78 10.95 -3.25
N ASN A 62 10.52 10.83 -2.82
CA ASN A 62 9.61 11.96 -2.60
C ASN A 62 9.57 12.38 -1.12
N GLY A 63 10.53 11.92 -0.30
CA GLY A 63 10.68 12.33 1.09
C GLY A 63 9.60 11.77 2.02
N VAL A 64 9.15 10.54 1.79
CA VAL A 64 8.37 9.77 2.76
C VAL A 64 9.32 8.82 3.48
N THR A 65 9.25 8.80 4.81
CA THR A 65 10.17 8.07 5.68
C THR A 65 9.45 6.94 6.41
N LEU A 66 9.28 5.82 5.72
CA LEU A 66 8.69 4.60 6.28
C LEU A 66 9.74 3.67 6.90
N LYS A 67 11.02 3.79 6.53
CA LYS A 67 12.08 2.85 6.94
C LYS A 67 12.35 2.86 8.45
N SER A 68 12.22 4.03 9.09
CA SER A 68 12.50 4.22 10.52
C SER A 68 11.33 3.87 11.43
N LYS A 69 10.16 3.54 10.87
CA LYS A 69 8.94 3.22 11.61
C LYS A 69 8.90 1.74 11.99
N SER A 70 8.17 1.43 13.05
CA SER A 70 7.95 0.04 13.46
C SER A 70 7.11 -0.71 12.42
N LEU A 71 7.10 -2.04 12.44
CA LEU A 71 6.20 -2.81 11.56
C LEU A 71 4.74 -2.48 11.87
N ASP A 72 4.38 -2.33 13.15
CA ASP A 72 3.02 -2.02 13.57
C ASP A 72 2.58 -0.64 13.05
N ASP A 73 3.45 0.38 13.11
CA ASP A 73 3.17 1.72 12.57
C ASP A 73 2.97 1.66 11.04
N ILE A 74 3.77 0.87 10.33
CA ILE A 74 3.65 0.69 8.88
C ILE A 74 2.32 0.02 8.54
N ILE A 75 1.92 -0.98 9.32
CA ILE A 75 0.64 -1.68 9.15
C ILE A 75 -0.52 -0.72 9.38
N GLU A 76 -0.47 0.13 10.41
CA GLU A 76 -1.49 1.13 10.70
C GLU A 76 -1.61 2.18 9.59
N ILE A 77 -0.48 2.72 9.11
CA ILE A 77 -0.45 3.66 7.98
C ILE A 77 -1.06 3.00 6.73
N MET A 78 -0.67 1.75 6.43
CA MET A 78 -1.15 1.04 5.26
C MET A 78 -2.64 0.69 5.36
N ASP A 79 -3.13 0.33 6.54
CA ASP A 79 -4.56 0.10 6.78
C ASP A 79 -5.35 1.38 6.51
N ALA A 80 -4.90 2.54 7.03
CA ALA A 80 -5.54 3.81 6.75
C ALA A 80 -5.53 4.19 5.26
N VAL A 81 -4.40 3.97 4.57
CA VAL A 81 -4.29 4.17 3.11
C VAL A 81 -5.30 3.31 2.36
N LEU A 82 -5.44 2.04 2.71
CA LEU A 82 -6.38 1.10 2.06
C LEU A 82 -7.84 1.44 2.37
N GLN A 83 -8.15 1.82 3.62
CA GLN A 83 -9.49 2.27 4.00
C GLN A 83 -9.92 3.50 3.18
N ILE A 84 -8.99 4.44 2.98
CA ILE A 84 -9.20 5.65 2.18
C ILE A 84 -9.40 5.33 0.69
N THR A 85 -8.50 4.54 0.10
CA THR A 85 -8.35 4.43 -1.35
C THR A 85 -9.19 3.33 -1.99
N CYS A 86 -9.42 2.21 -1.29
CA CYS A 86 -10.19 1.08 -1.82
C CYS A 86 -11.18 0.46 -0.82
N SER A 87 -11.43 1.14 0.32
CA SER A 87 -12.24 0.58 1.42
C SER A 87 -11.76 -0.80 1.86
N GLY A 88 -10.44 -1.00 1.78
CA GLY A 88 -9.74 -2.21 2.14
C GLY A 88 -9.19 -2.17 3.56
N HIS A 89 -8.57 -3.27 3.96
CA HIS A 89 -7.92 -3.44 5.25
C HIS A 89 -6.62 -4.23 5.12
N VAL A 90 -5.70 -3.98 6.04
CA VAL A 90 -4.54 -4.84 6.30
C VAL A 90 -4.77 -5.61 7.59
N ASN A 91 -4.50 -6.92 7.55
CA ASN A 91 -4.42 -7.76 8.73
C ASN A 91 -3.02 -8.36 8.84
N PHE A 92 -2.36 -8.17 9.98
CA PHE A 92 -1.08 -8.77 10.28
C PHE A 92 -1.25 -9.95 11.25
N GLU A 93 -0.99 -11.16 10.78
CA GLU A 93 -1.03 -12.38 11.57
C GLU A 93 0.40 -12.74 12.04
N ALA A 94 0.80 -12.23 13.21
CA ALA A 94 2.14 -12.44 13.77
C ALA A 94 2.52 -13.94 13.90
N ASN A 95 1.56 -14.79 14.29
CA ASN A 95 1.77 -16.23 14.45
C ASN A 95 2.11 -16.93 13.13
N ASN A 96 1.44 -16.53 12.05
CA ASN A 96 1.58 -17.15 10.74
C ASN A 96 2.62 -16.44 9.86
N LYS A 97 3.19 -15.33 10.34
CA LYS A 97 4.11 -14.47 9.59
C LYS A 97 3.53 -14.10 8.22
N ASN A 98 2.26 -13.69 8.23
CA ASN A 98 1.51 -13.35 7.04
C ASN A 98 0.87 -11.98 7.20
N ILE A 99 0.92 -11.19 6.14
CA ILE A 99 0.18 -9.94 6.02
C ILE A 99 -0.84 -10.15 4.92
N THR A 100 -2.11 -9.91 5.25
CA THR A 100 -3.20 -10.00 4.30
C THR A 100 -3.72 -8.60 4.01
N ILE A 101 -3.79 -8.23 2.74
CA ILE A 101 -4.44 -7.02 2.26
C ILE A 101 -5.72 -7.43 1.57
N GLU A 102 -6.85 -6.91 2.02
CA GLU A 102 -8.16 -7.15 1.41
C GLU A 102 -8.71 -5.83 0.88
N SER A 103 -9.29 -5.86 -0.32
CA SER A 103 -9.95 -4.71 -0.92
C SER A 103 -11.31 -5.12 -1.44
N LYS A 104 -12.30 -4.24 -1.23
CA LYS A 104 -13.68 -4.46 -1.69
C LYS A 104 -13.84 -4.22 -3.19
N LEU A 105 -12.79 -3.74 -3.86
CA LEU A 105 -12.75 -3.50 -5.29
C LEU A 105 -12.02 -4.65 -5.99
N ASN A 106 -12.52 -5.09 -7.15
CA ASN A 106 -11.97 -6.24 -7.90
C ASN A 106 -11.09 -5.83 -9.10
N SER A 107 -10.35 -4.73 -9.00
CA SER A 107 -9.68 -4.07 -10.12
C SER A 107 -8.17 -3.84 -9.93
N GLY A 108 -7.53 -4.49 -8.97
CA GLY A 108 -6.10 -4.36 -8.72
C GLY A 108 -5.71 -3.15 -7.86
N HIS A 109 -6.66 -2.49 -7.19
CA HIS A 109 -6.38 -1.26 -6.44
C HIS A 109 -5.56 -1.51 -5.17
N SER A 110 -5.52 -2.74 -4.66
CA SER A 110 -4.65 -3.14 -3.54
C SER A 110 -3.19 -3.35 -3.94
N LEU A 111 -2.89 -3.56 -5.23
CA LEU A 111 -1.56 -3.94 -5.70
C LEU A 111 -0.49 -2.87 -5.46
N PRO A 112 -0.71 -1.57 -5.72
CA PRO A 112 0.29 -0.54 -5.43
C PRO A 112 0.65 -0.50 -3.94
N TRP A 113 -0.34 -0.67 -3.06
CA TRP A 113 -0.15 -0.64 -1.61
C TRP A 113 0.57 -1.90 -1.12
N ALA A 114 0.23 -3.06 -1.67
CA ALA A 114 0.96 -4.30 -1.41
C ALA A 114 2.44 -4.20 -1.80
N SER A 115 2.72 -3.55 -2.93
CA SER A 115 4.08 -3.29 -3.42
C SER A 115 4.86 -2.34 -2.49
N VAL A 116 4.22 -1.30 -1.94
CA VAL A 116 4.84 -0.44 -0.92
C VAL A 116 5.18 -1.25 0.34
N LEU A 117 4.23 -2.06 0.82
CA LEU A 117 4.36 -2.83 2.04
C LEU A 117 5.45 -3.91 1.91
N GLU A 118 5.49 -4.59 0.76
CA GLU A 118 6.55 -5.52 0.40
C GLU A 118 7.94 -4.85 0.38
N GLY A 119 8.06 -3.66 -0.24
CA GLY A 119 9.31 -2.89 -0.25
C GLY A 119 9.77 -2.50 1.15
N CYS A 120 8.85 -2.07 2.03
CA CYS A 120 9.16 -1.77 3.43
C CYS A 120 9.76 -2.99 4.16
N LEU A 121 9.10 -4.15 4.02
CA LEU A 121 9.51 -5.40 4.66
C LEU A 121 10.89 -5.87 4.18
N GLN A 122 11.13 -5.82 2.86
CA GLN A 122 12.42 -6.18 2.29
C GLN A 122 13.55 -5.29 2.81
N LYS A 123 13.29 -3.99 3.01
CA LYS A 123 14.26 -3.03 3.54
C LYS A 123 14.54 -3.19 5.03
N GLN A 124 13.61 -3.78 5.77
CA GLN A 124 13.79 -4.22 7.15
C GLN A 124 14.46 -5.61 7.26
N GLY A 125 14.80 -6.24 6.13
CA GLY A 125 15.54 -7.51 6.09
C GLY A 125 14.66 -8.76 6.02
N TYR A 126 13.34 -8.63 5.80
CA TYR A 126 12.46 -9.77 5.57
C TYR A 126 12.55 -10.25 4.11
N LYS A 127 12.47 -11.56 3.92
CA LYS A 127 12.12 -12.15 2.63
C LYS A 127 10.61 -12.19 2.50
N THR A 128 10.10 -11.75 1.35
CA THR A 128 8.66 -11.68 1.08
C THR A 128 8.28 -12.61 -0.06
N ARG A 129 7.08 -13.18 0.01
CA ARG A 129 6.43 -13.86 -1.11
C ARG A 129 4.99 -13.38 -1.19
N THR A 130 4.68 -12.71 -2.30
CA THR A 130 3.36 -12.14 -2.55
C THR A 130 2.49 -13.07 -3.40
N ILE A 131 1.25 -13.29 -2.99
CA ILE A 131 0.25 -14.11 -3.68
C ILE A 131 -1.00 -13.26 -3.88
N TYR A 132 -1.39 -13.03 -5.13
CA TYR A 132 -2.60 -12.31 -5.48
C TYR A 132 -3.76 -13.28 -5.75
N GLN A 133 -4.92 -12.99 -5.18
CA GLN A 133 -6.17 -13.72 -5.40
C GLN A 133 -7.27 -12.72 -5.75
N ASN A 134 -7.93 -12.92 -6.88
CA ASN A 134 -9.09 -12.11 -7.29
C ASN A 134 -10.33 -13.01 -7.31
N ASN A 135 -11.36 -12.64 -6.55
CA ASN A 135 -12.64 -13.34 -6.56
C ASN A 135 -13.77 -12.34 -6.86
N SER A 136 -14.50 -12.61 -7.94
CA SER A 136 -15.59 -11.75 -8.43
C SER A 136 -16.68 -11.44 -7.39
N GLN A 137 -16.87 -12.30 -6.38
CA GLN A 137 -17.87 -12.11 -5.32
C GLN A 137 -17.31 -11.57 -4.00
N LYS A 138 -16.02 -11.79 -3.71
CA LYS A 138 -15.43 -11.54 -2.37
C LYS A 138 -14.46 -10.38 -2.28
N GLY A 139 -14.06 -9.77 -3.40
CA GLY A 139 -13.02 -8.76 -3.38
C GLY A 139 -11.68 -9.31 -3.89
N GLU A 140 -10.69 -8.43 -3.93
CA GLU A 140 -9.31 -8.80 -4.17
C GLU A 140 -8.58 -9.00 -2.84
N LYS A 141 -7.71 -10.01 -2.79
CA LYS A 141 -6.90 -10.36 -1.62
C LYS A 141 -5.46 -10.55 -2.03
N VAL A 142 -4.55 -9.85 -1.37
CA VAL A 142 -3.10 -10.03 -1.51
C VAL A 142 -2.57 -10.60 -0.21
N LEU A 143 -1.90 -11.75 -0.28
CA LEU A 143 -1.20 -12.37 0.83
C LEU A 143 0.30 -12.15 0.66
N ILE A 144 0.94 -11.49 1.61
CA ILE A 144 2.39 -11.32 1.71
C ILE A 144 2.89 -12.23 2.83
N LYS A 145 3.56 -13.33 2.47
CA LYS A 145 4.24 -14.19 3.44
C LYS A 145 5.60 -13.60 3.77
N ILE A 146 5.93 -13.48 5.05
CA ILE A 146 7.23 -12.96 5.50
C ILE A 146 8.07 -14.06 6.16
N THR A 147 9.34 -14.13 5.81
CA THR A 147 10.34 -14.97 6.48
C THR A 147 11.51 -14.10 6.92
N LYS A 148 11.96 -14.28 8.16
CA LYS A 148 13.12 -13.54 8.68
C LYS A 148 14.39 -14.19 8.12
N ASN A 149 15.30 -13.36 7.60
CA ASN A 149 16.63 -13.81 7.21
C ASN A 149 17.46 -14.25 8.42
#